data_AF-A0A255S2K9-F1
#
_entry.id   AF-A0A255S2K9-F1
#
_cell.length_a   1.000
_cell.length_b   1.000
_cell.length_c   1.000
_cell.angle_alpha   90.00
_cell.angle_beta   90.00
_cell.angle_gamma   90.00
#
_symmetry.space_group_name_H-M   'P 1'
#
loop_
_entity.id
_entity.type
_entity.pdbx_description
1 polymer ?
#
loop_
_entity_poly.entity_id
_entity_poly.type
_entity_poly.pdbx_seq_one_letter_code
_entity_poly.pdbx_strand_id
1 'polypeptide(L)'
;MNYEELLATRRQGRLYQTELPIGEFCRMQIDGKYRSVVHVRKEMLDNIKFGEALKAECDRNLSLADSHIIHFRPVVEQGEITRLDLEPGQYVPLCHVLNEHPAIVAEPHFMEQFTRGLLEAAAFLHSHGLRYVCFSPQTVFLRKGDQAVMLLSCGSYYQALSDQKAFYADGKADYVAPEVLEGGTVDERCDIYSIGKLLETVFADAQLPLAYRKAFKKATAQMPEDRYASPEDMLRSIDRRRGTYRSLVTLAVAAVVALLVVGLYFDLMPEQENIEFVKPAPHTAVDDLIDDGFRPEDLGVVPADSMSEEAVATQREYNAKAEEIFRKRYEKEADRILSKIYNSKNMGNTEKNFRAMSESNVKELLKAQEELAADAAIDPARSHAIATEIIERLTNQKKAAIGMGSNANGVQK
;
A
#
# COMPACT_ATOMS: atom_id res chain seq x y z
N MET A 1 -46.92 19.17 -15.96
CA MET A 1 -45.85 18.88 -16.94
C MET A 1 -44.53 18.88 -16.19
N ASN A 2 -43.89 17.72 -16.04
CA ASN A 2 -42.56 17.62 -15.44
C ASN A 2 -41.50 18.18 -16.43
N TYR A 3 -40.35 18.65 -15.94
CA TYR A 3 -39.24 19.14 -16.77
C TYR A 3 -38.80 18.10 -17.83
N GLU A 4 -38.84 16.82 -17.48
CA GLU A 4 -38.58 15.71 -18.40
C GLU A 4 -39.62 15.61 -19.53
N GLU A 5 -40.90 15.89 -19.25
CA GLU A 5 -41.96 15.90 -20.28
C GLU A 5 -41.77 17.06 -21.26
N LEU A 6 -41.31 18.22 -20.76
CA LEU A 6 -40.94 19.36 -21.60
C LEU A 6 -39.74 19.06 -22.52
N LEU A 7 -38.70 18.41 -21.98
CA LEU A 7 -37.54 17.96 -22.77
C LEU A 7 -37.92 16.91 -23.81
N ALA A 8 -38.79 15.96 -23.45
CA ALA A 8 -39.30 14.94 -24.36
C ALA A 8 -40.06 15.57 -25.53
N THR A 9 -40.85 16.61 -25.28
CA THR A 9 -41.64 17.30 -26.33
C THR A 9 -40.74 17.93 -27.39
N ARG A 10 -39.53 18.37 -27.02
CA ARG A 10 -38.52 18.93 -27.93
C ARG A 10 -37.72 17.86 -28.70
N ARG A 11 -37.69 16.62 -28.23
CA ARG A 11 -36.94 15.47 -28.80
C ARG A 11 -37.85 14.34 -29.30
N GLN A 12 -39.00 14.67 -29.90
CA GLN A 12 -39.96 13.68 -30.44
C GLN A 12 -40.41 12.59 -29.43
N GLY A 13 -40.42 12.91 -28.13
CA GLY A 13 -40.81 11.98 -27.07
C GLY A 13 -39.71 11.05 -26.56
N ARG A 14 -38.47 11.16 -27.08
CA ARG A 14 -37.32 10.32 -26.68
C ARG A 14 -36.36 11.08 -25.77
N LEU A 15 -36.05 10.50 -24.62
CA LEU A 15 -35.10 11.00 -23.62
C LEU A 15 -33.85 10.12 -23.60
N TYR A 16 -32.71 10.72 -23.24
CA TYR A 16 -31.43 10.04 -23.01
C TYR A 16 -30.95 9.14 -24.17
N GLN A 17 -31.20 9.55 -25.40
CA GLN A 17 -30.79 8.82 -26.60
C GLN A 17 -29.26 8.63 -26.63
N THR A 18 -28.79 7.39 -26.73
CA THR A 18 -27.36 7.05 -26.83
C THR A 18 -27.14 5.81 -27.67
N GLU A 19 -26.03 5.78 -28.41
CA GLU A 19 -25.66 4.63 -29.23
C GLU A 19 -24.82 3.63 -28.43
N LEU A 20 -25.31 2.40 -28.35
CA LEU A 20 -24.65 1.23 -27.81
C LEU A 20 -24.10 0.36 -28.96
N PRO A 21 -23.15 -0.55 -28.70
CA PRO A 21 -22.67 -1.49 -29.72
C PRO A 21 -23.80 -2.30 -30.38
N ILE A 22 -24.79 -2.72 -29.59
CA ILE A 22 -25.91 -3.55 -30.05
C ILE A 22 -27.05 -2.76 -30.71
N GLY A 23 -27.08 -1.43 -30.57
CA GLY A 23 -28.23 -0.63 -30.98
C GLY A 23 -28.35 0.71 -30.29
N GLU A 24 -29.53 1.31 -30.35
CA GLU A 24 -29.82 2.62 -29.79
C GLU A 24 -30.62 2.49 -28.49
N PHE A 25 -30.10 3.02 -27.39
CA PHE A 25 -30.86 3.17 -26.16
C PHE A 25 -31.66 4.47 -26.18
N CYS A 26 -32.93 4.42 -25.78
CA CYS A 26 -33.71 5.60 -25.46
C CYS A 26 -34.75 5.32 -24.37
N ARG A 27 -35.16 6.38 -23.68
CA ARG A 27 -36.30 6.35 -22.76
C ARG A 27 -37.49 7.03 -23.43
N MET A 28 -38.58 6.31 -23.64
CA MET A 28 -39.74 6.81 -24.36
C MET A 28 -41.05 6.38 -23.68
N GLN A 29 -42.14 7.06 -24.03
CA GLN A 29 -43.46 6.73 -23.51
C GLN A 29 -44.08 5.58 -24.32
N ILE A 30 -44.33 4.46 -23.66
CA ILE A 30 -45.00 3.27 -24.22
C ILE A 30 -46.22 3.00 -23.33
N ASP A 31 -47.41 2.96 -23.93
CA ASP A 31 -48.70 2.79 -23.23
C ASP A 31 -48.91 3.79 -22.08
N GLY A 32 -48.53 5.06 -22.30
CA GLY A 32 -48.67 6.13 -21.31
C GLY A 32 -47.60 6.11 -20.20
N LYS A 33 -46.72 5.11 -20.13
CA LYS A 33 -45.63 5.02 -19.13
C LYS A 33 -44.26 5.18 -19.78
N TYR A 34 -43.35 5.90 -19.12
CA TYR A 34 -41.96 5.97 -19.57
C TYR A 34 -41.24 4.66 -19.31
N ARG A 35 -40.71 4.06 -20.37
CA ARG A 35 -39.89 2.85 -20.33
C ARG A 35 -38.56 3.10 -21.03
N SER A 36 -37.52 2.45 -20.55
CA SER A 36 -36.22 2.42 -21.20
C SER A 36 -36.20 1.23 -22.16
N VAL A 37 -35.75 1.46 -23.40
CA VAL A 37 -35.70 0.44 -24.45
C VAL A 37 -34.40 0.56 -25.23
N VAL A 38 -33.97 -0.56 -25.79
CA VAL A 38 -32.88 -0.59 -26.78
C VAL A 38 -33.45 -1.06 -28.11
N HIS A 39 -33.35 -0.23 -29.13
CA HIS A 39 -33.66 -0.60 -30.50
C HIS A 39 -32.43 -1.25 -31.12
N VAL A 40 -32.56 -2.52 -31.50
CA VAL A 40 -31.44 -3.27 -32.09
C VAL A 40 -31.14 -2.70 -33.48
N ARG A 41 -29.84 -2.55 -33.80
CA ARG A 41 -29.41 -2.02 -35.09
C ARG A 41 -29.81 -2.99 -36.20
N LYS A 42 -30.68 -2.57 -37.13
CA LYS A 42 -31.24 -3.44 -38.17
C LYS A 42 -30.17 -4.04 -39.07
N GLU A 43 -29.14 -3.26 -39.38
CA GLU A 43 -27.99 -3.67 -40.19
C GLU A 43 -27.20 -4.83 -39.56
N MET A 44 -27.34 -5.04 -38.25
CA MET A 44 -26.68 -6.13 -37.52
C MET A 44 -27.53 -7.41 -37.48
N LEU A 45 -28.85 -7.30 -37.67
CA LEU A 45 -29.77 -8.46 -37.64
C LEU A 45 -29.53 -9.41 -38.82
N ASP A 46 -29.06 -8.90 -39.96
CA ASP A 46 -28.66 -9.71 -41.11
C ASP A 46 -27.48 -10.65 -40.80
N ASN A 47 -26.70 -10.35 -39.75
CA ASN A 47 -25.60 -11.19 -39.32
C ASN A 47 -26.08 -12.30 -38.37
N ILE A 48 -26.12 -13.52 -38.89
CA ILE A 48 -26.54 -14.72 -38.13
C ILE A 48 -25.78 -14.86 -36.80
N LYS A 49 -24.46 -14.60 -36.79
CA LYS A 49 -23.66 -14.69 -35.56
C LYS A 49 -24.09 -13.67 -34.51
N PHE A 50 -24.48 -12.47 -34.96
CA PHE A 50 -24.99 -11.44 -34.06
C PHE A 50 -26.35 -11.83 -33.48
N GLY A 51 -27.27 -12.33 -34.31
CA GLY A 51 -28.58 -12.79 -33.85
C GLY A 51 -28.50 -13.94 -32.84
N GLU A 52 -27.63 -14.92 -33.07
CA GLU A 52 -27.36 -16.02 -32.13
C GLU A 52 -26.74 -15.50 -30.82
N ALA A 53 -25.76 -14.60 -30.91
CA ALA A 53 -25.13 -13.99 -29.74
C ALA A 53 -26.12 -13.19 -28.89
N LEU A 54 -26.96 -12.37 -29.54
CA LEU A 54 -27.99 -11.56 -28.88
C LEU A 54 -29.04 -12.44 -28.19
N LYS A 55 -29.44 -13.54 -28.82
CA LYS A 55 -30.36 -14.51 -28.21
C LYS A 55 -29.74 -15.17 -26.98
N ALA A 56 -28.49 -15.63 -27.08
CA ALA A 56 -27.76 -16.23 -25.97
C ALA A 56 -27.58 -15.24 -24.81
N GLU A 57 -27.35 -13.97 -25.12
CA GLU A 57 -27.31 -12.90 -24.13
C GLU A 57 -28.65 -12.71 -23.43
N CYS A 58 -29.77 -12.63 -24.18
CA CYS A 58 -31.09 -12.47 -23.60
C CYS A 58 -31.43 -13.62 -22.64
N ASP A 59 -31.13 -14.86 -23.02
CA ASP A 59 -31.40 -16.04 -22.21
C ASP A 59 -30.58 -16.03 -20.90
N ARG A 60 -29.32 -15.60 -20.97
CA ARG A 60 -28.42 -15.58 -19.81
C ARG A 60 -28.60 -14.35 -18.93
N ASN A 61 -28.98 -13.19 -19.48
CA ASN A 61 -29.18 -11.95 -18.73
C ASN A 61 -30.18 -12.12 -17.58
N LEU A 62 -31.27 -12.86 -17.78
CA LEU A 62 -32.28 -13.11 -16.76
C LEU A 62 -31.77 -13.93 -15.56
N SER A 63 -30.66 -14.65 -15.71
CA SER A 63 -30.04 -15.47 -14.65
C SER A 63 -29.01 -14.71 -13.81
N LEU A 64 -28.54 -13.55 -14.28
CA LEU A 64 -27.48 -12.78 -13.64
C LEU A 64 -28.04 -11.87 -12.54
N ALA A 65 -28.20 -12.40 -11.33
CA ALA A 65 -28.75 -11.64 -10.20
C ALA A 65 -27.67 -10.77 -9.51
N ASP A 66 -27.51 -9.52 -9.96
CA ASP A 66 -26.62 -8.54 -9.34
C ASP A 66 -27.20 -7.12 -9.39
N SER A 67 -26.83 -6.29 -8.40
CA SER A 67 -27.37 -4.93 -8.28
C SER A 67 -26.91 -3.96 -9.37
N HIS A 68 -25.85 -4.31 -10.12
CA HIS A 68 -25.28 -3.50 -11.18
C HIS A 68 -25.72 -3.90 -12.58
N ILE A 69 -26.50 -4.97 -12.75
CA ILE A 69 -26.89 -5.47 -14.08
C ILE A 69 -28.33 -5.05 -14.38
N ILE A 70 -28.53 -4.41 -15.55
CA ILE A 70 -29.88 -4.09 -16.03
C ILE A 70 -30.45 -5.32 -16.72
N HIS A 71 -31.61 -5.78 -16.24
CA HIS A 71 -32.33 -6.85 -16.89
C HIS A 71 -33.17 -6.36 -18.07
N PHE A 72 -33.27 -7.18 -19.13
CA PHE A 72 -34.08 -6.87 -20.29
C PHE A 72 -34.74 -8.11 -20.91
N ARG A 73 -35.78 -7.88 -21.69
CA ARG A 73 -36.51 -8.92 -22.44
C ARG A 73 -36.57 -8.59 -23.92
N PRO A 74 -36.35 -9.57 -24.81
CA PRO A 74 -36.47 -9.34 -26.23
C PRO A 74 -37.93 -9.19 -26.65
N VAL A 75 -38.18 -8.23 -27.51
CA VAL A 75 -39.43 -8.07 -28.27
C VAL A 75 -39.15 -8.57 -29.68
N VAL A 76 -39.87 -9.62 -30.06
CA VAL A 76 -39.71 -10.29 -31.34
C VAL A 76 -40.83 -9.85 -32.26
N GLU A 77 -40.46 -9.27 -33.40
CA GLU A 77 -41.39 -8.88 -34.47
C GLU A 77 -40.96 -9.63 -35.73
N GLN A 78 -41.92 -10.27 -36.41
CA GLN A 78 -41.66 -11.04 -37.64
C GLN A 78 -40.56 -12.14 -37.52
N GLY A 79 -40.28 -12.61 -36.29
CA GLY A 79 -39.28 -13.63 -36.03
C GLY A 79 -37.88 -13.11 -35.67
N GLU A 80 -37.68 -11.78 -35.70
CA GLU A 80 -36.41 -11.13 -35.37
C GLU A 80 -36.53 -10.27 -34.10
N ILE A 81 -35.44 -10.15 -33.33
CA ILE A 81 -35.41 -9.32 -32.13
C ILE A 81 -35.22 -7.85 -32.57
N THR A 82 -36.29 -7.06 -32.54
CA THR A 82 -36.24 -5.65 -32.98
C THR A 82 -35.95 -4.68 -31.84
N ARG A 83 -36.35 -5.05 -30.62
CA ARG A 83 -36.22 -4.20 -29.44
C ARG A 83 -35.98 -5.03 -28.18
N LEU A 84 -35.27 -4.45 -27.22
CA LEU A 84 -35.13 -4.98 -25.87
C LEU A 84 -35.87 -4.05 -24.89
N ASP A 85 -36.83 -4.60 -24.16
CA ASP A 85 -37.55 -3.90 -23.10
C ASP A 85 -36.81 -4.09 -21.78
N LEU A 86 -36.30 -3.00 -21.20
CA LEU A 86 -35.57 -3.04 -19.94
C LEU A 86 -36.54 -3.13 -18.75
N GLU A 87 -36.03 -3.63 -17.64
CA GLU A 87 -36.73 -3.64 -16.37
C GLU A 87 -37.14 -2.23 -15.90
N PRO A 88 -38.14 -2.12 -14.99
CA PRO A 88 -38.57 -0.83 -14.48
C PRO A 88 -37.47 -0.11 -13.71
N GLY A 89 -36.98 1.00 -14.26
CA GLY A 89 -36.00 1.85 -13.61
C GLY A 89 -35.81 3.18 -14.33
N GLN A 90 -35.09 4.10 -13.69
CA GLN A 90 -34.61 5.34 -14.30
C GLN A 90 -33.10 5.25 -14.44
N TYR A 91 -32.66 4.86 -15.63
CA TYR A 91 -31.24 4.72 -15.99
C TYR A 91 -30.85 5.87 -16.89
N VAL A 92 -29.82 6.62 -16.51
CA VAL A 92 -29.28 7.73 -17.29
C VAL A 92 -27.89 7.32 -17.79
N PRO A 93 -27.62 7.33 -19.10
CA PRO A 93 -26.29 7.05 -19.62
C PRO A 93 -25.28 8.07 -19.08
N LEU A 94 -24.10 7.62 -18.71
CA LEU A 94 -23.08 8.46 -18.09
C LEU A 94 -22.69 9.66 -18.96
N CYS A 95 -22.66 9.50 -20.28
CA CYS A 95 -22.38 10.59 -21.22
C CYS A 95 -23.39 11.75 -21.08
N HIS A 96 -24.68 11.46 -20.84
CA HIS A 96 -25.68 12.50 -20.59
C HIS A 96 -25.47 13.15 -19.23
N VAL A 97 -25.13 12.36 -18.20
CA VAL A 97 -24.84 12.89 -16.86
C VAL A 97 -23.66 13.85 -16.90
N LEU A 98 -22.55 13.48 -17.55
CA LEU A 98 -21.36 14.32 -17.65
C LEU A 98 -21.61 15.58 -18.49
N ASN A 99 -22.42 15.49 -19.55
CA ASN A 99 -22.73 16.64 -20.41
C ASN A 99 -23.70 17.62 -19.74
N GLU A 100 -24.71 17.13 -19.02
CA GLU A 100 -25.73 17.99 -18.39
C GLU A 100 -25.29 18.49 -17.00
N HIS A 101 -24.54 17.67 -16.25
CA HIS A 101 -24.15 17.93 -14.87
C HIS A 101 -22.68 17.55 -14.61
N PRO A 102 -21.70 18.21 -15.26
CA PRO A 102 -20.27 17.86 -15.13
C PRO A 102 -19.75 17.98 -13.67
N ALA A 103 -20.40 18.81 -12.84
CA ALA A 103 -20.05 18.99 -11.45
C ALA A 103 -20.25 17.73 -10.58
N ILE A 104 -20.99 16.71 -11.06
CA ILE A 104 -21.16 15.43 -10.35
C ILE A 104 -19.82 14.78 -9.98
N VAL A 105 -18.81 14.97 -10.84
CA VAL A 105 -17.46 14.42 -10.68
C VAL A 105 -16.77 14.98 -9.43
N ALA A 106 -17.15 16.19 -9.01
CA ALA A 106 -16.64 16.86 -7.82
C ALA A 106 -17.46 16.56 -6.55
N GLU A 107 -18.58 15.83 -6.65
CA GLU A 107 -19.38 15.47 -5.48
C GLU A 107 -18.58 14.61 -4.50
N PRO A 108 -18.76 14.81 -3.18
CA PRO A 108 -18.08 14.01 -2.17
C PRO A 108 -18.34 12.52 -2.39
N HIS A 109 -17.29 11.71 -2.35
CA HIS A 109 -17.33 10.25 -2.50
C HIS A 109 -17.76 9.72 -3.88
N PHE A 110 -18.20 10.56 -4.82
CA PHE A 110 -18.61 10.10 -6.16
C PHE A 110 -17.50 9.29 -6.84
N MET A 111 -16.28 9.81 -6.88
CA MET A 111 -15.12 9.10 -7.44
C MET A 111 -14.90 7.72 -6.81
N GLU A 112 -15.03 7.63 -5.49
CA GLU A 112 -14.83 6.39 -4.75
C GLU A 112 -15.94 5.38 -5.03
N GLN A 113 -17.20 5.80 -4.92
CA GLN A 113 -18.36 4.95 -5.14
C GLN A 113 -18.47 4.51 -6.59
N PHE A 114 -18.23 5.42 -7.54
CA PHE A 114 -18.24 5.13 -8.96
C PHE A 114 -17.13 4.14 -9.35
N THR A 115 -15.89 4.38 -8.90
CA THR A 115 -14.78 3.44 -9.16
C THR A 115 -15.04 2.07 -8.54
N ARG A 116 -15.55 2.04 -7.31
CA ARG A 116 -15.88 0.80 -6.61
C ARG A 116 -16.99 0.03 -7.33
N GLY A 117 -18.09 0.69 -7.67
CA GLY A 117 -19.22 0.08 -8.38
C GLY A 117 -18.83 -0.49 -9.75
N LEU A 118 -17.95 0.18 -10.50
CA LEU A 118 -17.40 -0.36 -11.75
C LEU A 118 -16.61 -1.65 -11.54
N LEU A 119 -15.74 -1.68 -10.53
CA LEU A 119 -14.90 -2.84 -10.23
C LEU A 119 -15.71 -4.00 -9.64
N GLU A 120 -16.71 -3.72 -8.80
CA GLU A 120 -17.63 -4.72 -8.25
C GLU A 120 -18.50 -5.34 -9.35
N ALA A 121 -19.05 -4.53 -10.25
CA ALA A 121 -19.80 -5.03 -11.40
C ALA A 121 -18.93 -5.90 -12.33
N ALA A 122 -17.69 -5.50 -12.59
CA ALA A 122 -16.75 -6.29 -13.39
C ALA A 122 -16.40 -7.62 -12.70
N ALA A 123 -16.09 -7.60 -11.39
CA ALA A 123 -15.82 -8.80 -10.61
C ALA A 123 -17.00 -9.79 -10.64
N PHE A 124 -18.23 -9.29 -10.52
CA PHE A 124 -19.42 -10.12 -10.64
C PHE A 124 -19.49 -10.81 -12.01
N LEU A 125 -19.29 -10.08 -13.10
CA LEU A 125 -19.29 -10.66 -14.46
C LEU A 125 -18.17 -11.69 -14.64
N HIS A 126 -16.97 -11.40 -14.14
CA HIS A 126 -15.80 -12.29 -14.20
C HIS A 126 -16.08 -13.62 -13.48
N SER A 127 -16.73 -13.58 -12.31
CA SER A 127 -17.14 -14.79 -11.58
C SER A 127 -18.13 -15.68 -12.36
N HIS A 128 -18.81 -15.12 -13.36
CA HIS A 128 -19.72 -15.84 -14.28
C HIS A 128 -19.07 -16.17 -15.62
N GLY A 129 -17.76 -15.93 -15.79
CA GLY A 129 -17.02 -16.14 -17.03
C GLY A 129 -17.36 -15.15 -18.15
N LEU A 130 -17.96 -14.01 -17.80
CA LEU A 130 -18.34 -12.95 -18.73
C LEU A 130 -17.36 -11.77 -18.60
N ARG A 131 -17.12 -11.06 -19.69
CA ARG A 131 -16.39 -9.78 -19.69
C ARG A 131 -17.27 -8.73 -20.34
N TYR A 132 -17.26 -7.52 -19.78
CA TYR A 132 -18.06 -6.43 -20.31
C TYR A 132 -17.45 -5.82 -21.58
N VAL A 133 -16.12 -5.83 -21.69
CA VAL A 133 -15.24 -5.40 -22.78
C VAL A 133 -15.20 -3.89 -23.03
N CYS A 134 -16.32 -3.19 -22.94
CA CYS A 134 -16.43 -1.78 -23.31
C CYS A 134 -17.07 -0.96 -22.19
N PHE A 135 -16.28 -0.59 -21.19
CA PHE A 135 -16.66 0.46 -20.23
C PHE A 135 -16.39 1.83 -20.86
N SER A 136 -17.46 2.53 -21.26
CA SER A 136 -17.38 3.87 -21.85
C SER A 136 -18.52 4.76 -21.32
N PRO A 137 -18.47 6.09 -21.52
CA PRO A 137 -19.57 6.98 -21.12
C PRO A 137 -20.92 6.63 -21.77
N GLN A 138 -20.92 5.97 -22.93
CA GLN A 138 -22.15 5.59 -23.64
C GLN A 138 -22.75 4.28 -23.13
N THR A 139 -21.91 3.37 -22.62
CA THR A 139 -22.30 2.01 -22.22
C THR A 139 -22.52 1.86 -20.71
N VAL A 140 -21.99 2.77 -19.90
CA VAL A 140 -22.21 2.80 -18.45
C VAL A 140 -23.37 3.73 -18.13
N PHE A 141 -24.29 3.26 -17.27
CA PHE A 141 -25.45 4.01 -16.83
C PHE A 141 -25.37 4.29 -15.33
N LEU A 142 -26.03 5.35 -14.88
CA LEU A 142 -26.28 5.62 -13.47
C LEU A 142 -27.77 5.47 -13.18
N ARG A 143 -28.10 4.77 -12.10
CA ARG A 143 -29.47 4.74 -11.58
C ARG A 143 -29.80 6.07 -10.91
N LYS A 144 -30.88 6.71 -11.37
CA LYS A 144 -31.33 7.98 -10.80
C LYS A 144 -31.86 7.75 -9.38
N GLY A 145 -31.34 8.52 -8.43
CA GLY A 145 -31.67 8.42 -7.00
C GLY A 145 -30.44 8.12 -6.16
N ASP A 146 -29.77 7.00 -6.42
CA ASP A 146 -28.61 6.54 -5.65
C ASP A 146 -27.29 6.56 -6.45
N GLN A 147 -27.32 6.96 -7.71
CA GLN A 147 -26.16 7.03 -8.61
C GLN A 147 -25.41 5.69 -8.74
N ALA A 148 -26.09 4.56 -8.48
CA ALA A 148 -25.48 3.25 -8.63
C ALA A 148 -25.07 3.00 -10.09
N VAL A 149 -23.88 2.43 -10.28
CA VAL A 149 -23.40 2.01 -11.61
C VAL A 149 -24.27 0.87 -12.11
N MET A 150 -24.77 1.01 -13.34
CA MET A 150 -25.60 0.04 -14.01
C MET A 150 -25.00 -0.28 -15.39
N LEU A 151 -24.91 -1.57 -15.70
CA LEU A 151 -24.34 -2.10 -16.93
C LEU A 151 -25.42 -2.77 -17.77
N LEU A 152 -25.25 -2.67 -19.08
CA LEU A 152 -26.18 -3.19 -20.08
C LEU A 152 -25.41 -3.81 -21.23
N SER A 153 -25.74 -5.06 -21.54
CA SER A 153 -25.16 -5.87 -22.61
C SER A 153 -23.65 -6.14 -22.49
N CYS A 154 -23.27 -7.40 -22.36
CA CYS A 154 -21.88 -7.83 -22.17
C CYS A 154 -21.18 -8.09 -23.52
N GLY A 155 -19.99 -7.52 -23.71
CA GLY A 155 -19.20 -7.74 -24.92
C GLY A 155 -18.75 -9.18 -25.16
N SER A 156 -18.72 -10.03 -24.12
CA SER A 156 -18.32 -11.44 -24.23
C SER A 156 -19.12 -12.25 -25.25
N TYR A 157 -20.41 -11.94 -25.46
CA TYR A 157 -21.24 -12.64 -26.44
C TYR A 157 -20.84 -12.34 -27.89
N TYR A 158 -20.22 -11.19 -28.12
CA TYR A 158 -19.99 -10.62 -29.46
C TYR A 158 -18.54 -10.77 -29.94
N GLN A 159 -17.68 -11.46 -29.18
CA GLN A 159 -16.27 -11.68 -29.56
C GLN A 159 -16.08 -12.50 -30.84
N ALA A 160 -17.07 -13.31 -31.22
CA ALA A 160 -17.03 -14.12 -32.44
C ALA A 160 -17.37 -13.31 -33.73
N LEU A 161 -17.75 -12.04 -33.59
CA LEU A 161 -17.95 -11.14 -34.72
C LEU A 161 -16.60 -10.85 -35.40
N SER A 162 -16.61 -10.83 -36.73
CA SER A 162 -15.41 -10.69 -37.55
C SER A 162 -14.73 -9.34 -37.46
N ASP A 163 -15.49 -8.28 -37.15
CA ASP A 163 -14.97 -6.91 -37.08
C ASP A 163 -15.34 -6.28 -35.72
N GLN A 164 -14.43 -6.43 -34.75
CA GLN A 164 -14.57 -5.84 -33.42
C GLN A 164 -14.46 -4.30 -33.48
N LYS A 165 -13.70 -3.74 -34.42
CA LYS A 165 -13.54 -2.28 -34.55
C LYS A 165 -14.82 -1.63 -35.04
N ALA A 166 -15.49 -2.23 -36.04
CA ALA A 166 -16.79 -1.77 -36.50
C ALA A 166 -17.87 -1.94 -35.42
N PHE A 167 -17.83 -3.03 -34.66
CA PHE A 167 -18.80 -3.27 -33.58
C PHE A 167 -18.69 -2.22 -32.45
N TYR A 168 -17.47 -1.79 -32.12
CA TYR A 168 -17.19 -0.74 -31.14
C TYR A 168 -16.90 0.62 -31.79
N ALA A 169 -17.56 0.97 -32.89
CA ALA A 169 -17.38 2.25 -33.57
C ALA A 169 -17.88 3.47 -32.74
N ASP A 170 -17.89 4.65 -33.35
CA ASP A 170 -18.44 5.90 -32.79
C ASP A 170 -17.83 6.26 -31.42
N GLY A 171 -16.50 6.20 -31.34
CA GLY A 171 -15.70 6.57 -30.16
C GLY A 171 -15.64 5.52 -29.05
N LYS A 172 -16.29 4.36 -29.20
CA LYS A 172 -16.25 3.27 -28.19
C LYS A 172 -14.93 2.50 -28.23
N ALA A 173 -14.32 2.36 -29.40
CA ALA A 173 -13.07 1.64 -29.61
C ALA A 173 -11.91 2.20 -28.78
N ASP A 174 -11.92 3.50 -28.45
CA ASP A 174 -10.88 4.15 -27.62
C ASP A 174 -10.83 3.60 -26.19
N TYR A 175 -11.93 3.00 -25.73
CA TYR A 175 -12.05 2.38 -24.41
C TYR A 175 -11.78 0.88 -24.46
N VAL A 176 -11.81 0.26 -25.63
CA VAL A 176 -11.65 -1.19 -25.77
C VAL A 176 -10.16 -1.54 -25.76
N ALA A 177 -9.83 -2.62 -25.07
CA ALA A 177 -8.45 -3.06 -24.96
C ALA A 177 -7.88 -3.48 -26.33
N PRO A 178 -6.61 -3.17 -26.63
CA PRO A 178 -6.02 -3.41 -27.95
C PRO A 178 -6.10 -4.87 -28.38
N GLU A 179 -5.89 -5.81 -27.45
CA GLU A 179 -5.98 -7.25 -27.71
C GLU A 179 -7.37 -7.70 -28.16
N VAL A 180 -8.44 -7.00 -27.76
CA VAL A 180 -9.80 -7.29 -28.23
C VAL A 180 -9.97 -6.83 -29.68
N LEU A 181 -9.50 -5.63 -30.00
CA LEU A 181 -9.62 -5.04 -31.33
C LEU A 181 -8.74 -5.75 -32.38
N GLU A 182 -7.65 -6.35 -31.94
CA GLU A 182 -6.68 -7.08 -32.78
C GLU A 182 -7.00 -8.57 -32.90
N GLY A 183 -8.01 -9.08 -32.19
CA GLY A 183 -8.38 -10.50 -32.20
C GLY A 183 -7.37 -11.40 -31.45
N GLY A 184 -6.69 -10.84 -30.46
CA GLY A 184 -5.77 -11.55 -29.57
C GLY A 184 -6.50 -12.39 -28.52
N THR A 185 -5.74 -12.91 -27.55
CA THR A 185 -6.32 -13.66 -26.42
C THR A 185 -6.96 -12.68 -25.45
N VAL A 186 -8.28 -12.76 -25.29
CA VAL A 186 -9.04 -11.87 -24.40
C VAL A 186 -9.31 -12.56 -23.07
N ASP A 187 -8.83 -11.96 -21.99
CA ASP A 187 -9.13 -12.35 -20.61
C ASP A 187 -9.80 -11.18 -19.84
N GLU A 188 -10.00 -11.37 -18.54
CA GLU A 188 -10.62 -10.40 -17.63
C GLU A 188 -9.90 -9.03 -17.57
N ARG A 189 -8.63 -8.97 -18.00
CA ARG A 189 -7.82 -7.75 -17.96
C ARG A 189 -8.21 -6.75 -19.04
N CYS A 190 -9.04 -7.15 -20.02
CA CYS A 190 -9.63 -6.20 -20.97
C CYS A 190 -10.60 -5.22 -20.28
N ASP A 191 -11.33 -5.70 -19.26
CA ASP A 191 -12.26 -4.87 -18.49
C ASP A 191 -11.49 -3.88 -17.61
N ILE A 192 -10.36 -4.30 -17.05
CA ILE A 192 -9.49 -3.42 -16.27
C ILE A 192 -8.95 -2.28 -17.12
N TYR A 193 -8.56 -2.55 -18.37
CA TYR A 193 -8.13 -1.52 -19.31
C TYR A 193 -9.25 -0.53 -19.61
N SER A 194 -10.43 -1.02 -19.97
CA SER A 194 -11.56 -0.18 -20.35
C SER A 194 -12.09 0.64 -19.17
N ILE A 195 -12.14 0.08 -17.96
CA ILE A 195 -12.41 0.82 -16.72
C ILE A 195 -11.35 1.91 -16.51
N GLY A 196 -10.06 1.58 -16.70
CA GLY A 196 -8.97 2.56 -16.60
C GLY A 196 -9.15 3.74 -17.56
N LYS A 197 -9.49 3.46 -18.82
CA LYS A 197 -9.78 4.49 -19.84
C LYS A 197 -11.01 5.33 -19.48
N LEU A 198 -12.08 4.69 -19.02
CA LEU A 198 -13.27 5.40 -18.57
C LEU A 198 -12.95 6.36 -17.43
N LEU A 199 -12.20 5.90 -16.42
CA LEU A 199 -11.82 6.72 -15.28
C LEU A 199 -10.87 7.85 -15.67
N GLU A 200 -9.93 7.63 -16.60
CA GLU A 200 -9.10 8.69 -17.17
C GLU A 200 -9.94 9.77 -17.85
N THR A 201 -10.97 9.39 -18.62
CA THR A 201 -11.88 10.34 -19.26
C THR A 201 -12.75 11.09 -18.26
N VAL A 202 -13.41 10.39 -17.33
CA VAL A 202 -14.35 10.98 -16.37
C VAL A 202 -13.65 11.97 -15.44
N PHE A 203 -12.43 11.67 -15.03
CA PHE A 203 -11.67 12.48 -14.07
C PHE A 203 -10.51 13.26 -14.72
N ALA A 204 -10.56 13.50 -16.04
CA ALA A 204 -9.50 14.18 -16.77
C ALA A 204 -9.18 15.58 -16.19
N ASP A 205 -10.22 16.34 -15.85
CA ASP A 205 -10.12 17.71 -15.32
C ASP A 205 -10.02 17.76 -13.79
N ALA A 206 -10.10 16.60 -13.12
CA ALA A 206 -10.09 16.52 -11.67
C ALA A 206 -8.65 16.43 -11.11
N GLN A 207 -8.42 17.07 -9.95
CA GLN A 207 -7.20 16.85 -9.19
C GLN A 207 -7.21 15.47 -8.53
N LEU A 208 -6.79 14.46 -9.29
CA LEU A 208 -6.78 13.07 -8.87
C LEU A 208 -5.77 12.81 -7.75
N PRO A 209 -6.17 12.18 -6.63
CA PRO A 209 -5.22 11.70 -5.63
C PRO A 209 -4.21 10.72 -6.24
N LEU A 210 -2.98 10.75 -5.75
CA LEU A 210 -1.87 9.93 -6.28
C LEU A 210 -2.19 8.43 -6.36
N ALA A 211 -3.02 7.93 -5.44
CA ALA A 211 -3.45 6.53 -5.44
C ALA A 211 -4.21 6.16 -6.73
N TYR A 212 -5.17 6.99 -7.14
CA TYR A 212 -5.97 6.80 -8.36
C TYR A 212 -5.14 7.01 -9.61
N ARG A 213 -4.32 8.08 -9.67
CA ARG A 213 -3.43 8.32 -10.83
C ARG A 213 -2.54 7.12 -11.15
N LYS A 214 -1.93 6.52 -10.12
CA LYS A 214 -1.09 5.33 -10.30
C LYS A 214 -1.92 4.08 -10.62
N ALA A 215 -3.16 4.00 -10.14
CA ALA A 215 -4.05 2.89 -10.47
C ALA A 215 -4.46 2.94 -11.94
N PHE A 216 -4.90 4.11 -12.43
CA PHE A 216 -5.36 4.30 -13.80
C PHE A 216 -4.25 4.02 -14.80
N LYS A 217 -3.07 4.61 -14.57
CA LYS A 217 -1.89 4.39 -15.42
C LYS A 217 -1.49 2.91 -15.53
N LYS A 218 -1.64 2.13 -14.44
CA LYS A 218 -1.35 0.70 -14.47
C LYS A 218 -2.45 -0.08 -15.21
N ALA A 219 -3.71 0.31 -15.01
CA ALA A 219 -4.85 -0.31 -15.68
C ALA A 219 -4.81 -0.10 -17.20
N THR A 220 -4.36 1.08 -17.68
CA THR A 220 -4.29 1.45 -19.11
C THR A 220 -3.00 1.02 -19.82
N ALA A 221 -2.23 0.10 -19.23
CA ALA A 221 -1.04 -0.47 -19.88
C ALA A 221 -1.43 -1.23 -21.16
N GLN A 222 -0.60 -1.12 -22.21
CA GLN A 222 -0.89 -1.75 -23.50
C GLN A 222 -0.89 -3.28 -23.41
N MET A 223 0.11 -3.85 -22.77
CA MET A 223 0.21 -5.29 -22.55
C MET A 223 -0.71 -5.74 -21.39
N PRO A 224 -1.52 -6.80 -21.55
CA PRO A 224 -2.41 -7.29 -20.49
C PRO A 224 -1.66 -7.68 -19.20
N GLU A 225 -0.47 -8.28 -19.30
CA GLU A 225 0.36 -8.71 -18.16
C GLU A 225 0.84 -7.58 -17.25
N ASP A 226 0.91 -6.36 -17.75
CA ASP A 226 1.32 -5.19 -16.96
C ASP A 226 0.16 -4.58 -16.15
N ARG A 227 -1.08 -5.03 -16.40
CA ARG A 227 -2.30 -4.54 -15.75
C ARG A 227 -2.50 -5.22 -14.37
N TYR A 228 -3.64 -4.95 -13.75
CA TYR A 228 -4.06 -5.74 -12.59
C TYR A 228 -4.55 -7.10 -13.06
N ALA A 229 -4.40 -8.15 -12.24
CA ALA A 229 -4.85 -9.48 -12.63
C ALA A 229 -6.38 -9.60 -12.53
N SER A 230 -6.99 -8.92 -11.55
CA SER A 230 -8.44 -8.88 -11.34
C SER A 230 -8.94 -7.50 -10.90
N PRO A 231 -10.26 -7.21 -10.96
CA PRO A 231 -10.83 -5.98 -10.44
C PRO A 231 -10.59 -5.78 -8.94
N GLU A 232 -10.60 -6.87 -8.15
CA GLU A 232 -10.33 -6.82 -6.71
C GLU A 232 -8.89 -6.44 -6.40
N ASP A 233 -7.93 -6.86 -7.24
CA ASP A 233 -6.54 -6.43 -7.12
C ASP A 233 -6.39 -4.93 -7.32
N MET A 234 -7.10 -4.38 -8.31
CA MET A 234 -7.12 -2.94 -8.55
C MET A 234 -7.72 -2.20 -7.34
N LEU A 235 -8.86 -2.66 -6.84
CA LEU A 235 -9.52 -2.08 -5.67
C LEU A 235 -8.63 -2.11 -4.42
N ARG A 236 -8.04 -3.27 -4.11
CA ARG A 236 -7.08 -3.44 -2.99
C ARG A 236 -5.88 -2.51 -3.13
N SER A 237 -5.38 -2.29 -4.35
CA SER A 237 -4.26 -1.40 -4.59
C SER A 237 -4.60 0.07 -4.30
N ILE A 238 -5.83 0.50 -4.60
CA ILE A 238 -6.33 1.84 -4.32
C ILE A 238 -6.52 2.01 -2.81
N ASP A 239 -7.23 1.08 -2.17
CA ASP A 239 -7.55 1.14 -0.74
C ASP A 239 -6.29 1.10 0.13
N ARG A 240 -5.32 0.23 -0.19
CA ARG A 240 -4.03 0.16 0.52
C ARG A 240 -3.28 1.48 0.46
N ARG A 241 -3.19 2.09 -0.73
CA ARG A 241 -2.46 3.37 -0.92
C ARG A 241 -3.16 4.53 -0.21
N ARG A 242 -4.49 4.57 -0.25
CA ARG A 242 -5.28 5.57 0.50
C ARG A 242 -5.07 5.43 2.00
N GLY A 243 -5.13 4.20 2.53
CA GLY A 243 -4.86 3.92 3.94
C GLY A 243 -3.48 4.40 4.36
N THR A 244 -2.43 4.02 3.63
CA THR A 244 -1.06 4.47 3.93
C THR A 244 -0.90 5.99 3.89
N TYR A 245 -1.53 6.67 2.92
CA TYR A 245 -1.47 8.11 2.82
C TYR A 245 -2.17 8.79 3.99
N ARG A 246 -3.36 8.31 4.38
CA ARG A 246 -4.08 8.84 5.56
C ARG A 246 -3.25 8.65 6.83
N SER A 247 -2.65 7.47 7.04
CA SER A 247 -1.79 7.21 8.21
C SER A 247 -0.56 8.12 8.26
N LEU A 248 0.09 8.37 7.11
CA LEU A 248 1.22 9.31 7.03
C LEU A 248 0.80 10.75 7.31
N VAL A 249 -0.34 11.19 6.77
CA VAL A 249 -0.88 12.53 7.06
C VAL A 249 -1.22 12.67 8.54
N THR A 250 -1.87 11.67 9.15
CA THR A 250 -2.17 11.70 10.60
C THR A 250 -0.91 11.74 11.45
N LEU A 251 0.14 10.99 11.07
CA LEU A 251 1.43 11.01 11.75
C LEU A 251 2.09 12.39 11.63
N ALA A 252 2.07 12.99 10.44
CA ALA A 252 2.64 14.32 10.20
C ALA A 252 1.90 15.40 11.00
N VAL A 253 0.57 15.37 11.01
CA VAL A 253 -0.25 16.28 11.83
C VAL A 253 0.05 16.09 13.32
N ALA A 254 0.11 14.84 13.80
CA ALA A 254 0.46 14.55 15.19
C ALA A 254 1.87 15.06 15.56
N ALA A 255 2.84 14.93 14.66
CA ALA A 255 4.19 15.46 14.86
C ALA A 255 4.20 17.00 14.93
N VAL A 256 3.44 17.68 14.07
CA VAL A 256 3.29 19.14 14.11
C VAL A 256 2.63 19.58 15.41
N VAL A 257 1.57 18.91 15.85
CA VAL A 257 0.90 19.19 17.13
C VAL A 257 1.86 18.95 18.30
N ALA A 258 2.64 17.85 18.29
CA ALA A 258 3.63 17.58 19.32
C ALA A 258 4.72 18.67 19.39
N LEU A 259 5.21 19.14 18.24
CA LEU A 259 6.16 20.25 18.18
C LEU A 259 5.56 21.56 18.70
N LEU A 260 4.30 21.85 18.40
CA LEU A 260 3.61 23.01 18.94
C LEU A 260 3.46 22.92 20.46
N VAL A 261 3.12 21.75 21.00
CA VAL A 261 3.02 21.51 22.45
C VAL A 261 4.39 21.68 23.12
N VAL A 262 5.46 21.16 22.52
CA VAL A 262 6.83 21.33 23.03
C VAL A 262 7.23 22.80 22.98
N GLY A 263 6.93 23.52 21.90
CA GLY A 263 7.18 24.96 21.80
C GLY A 263 6.44 25.75 22.88
N LEU A 264 5.15 25.46 23.10
CA LEU A 264 4.36 26.05 24.19
C LEU A 264 4.92 25.70 25.57
N TYR A 265 5.40 24.48 25.76
CA TYR A 265 6.02 24.06 27.01
C TYR A 265 7.29 24.85 27.33
N PHE A 266 8.16 25.07 26.34
CA PHE A 266 9.36 25.89 26.51
C PHE A 266 9.07 27.38 26.71
N ASP A 267 8.01 27.92 26.11
CA ASP A 267 7.59 29.32 26.28
C ASP A 267 6.95 29.59 27.67
N LEU A 268 6.24 28.61 28.23
CA LEU A 268 5.60 28.69 29.56
C LEU A 268 6.55 28.32 30.72
N MET A 269 7.70 27.71 30.43
CA MET A 269 8.70 27.38 31.44
C MET A 269 9.54 28.62 31.75
N PRO A 270 9.60 29.09 33.01
CA PRO A 270 10.52 30.16 33.38
C PRO A 270 11.96 29.67 33.18
N GLU A 271 12.79 30.48 32.51
CA GLU A 271 14.23 30.22 32.41
C GLU A 271 14.78 30.02 33.83
N GLN A 272 15.47 28.89 34.07
CA GLN A 272 16.23 28.75 35.31
C GLN A 272 17.28 29.86 35.32
N GLU A 273 17.09 30.86 36.20
CA GLU A 273 18.16 31.80 36.51
C GLU A 273 19.40 30.97 36.85
N ASN A 274 20.45 31.12 36.04
CA ASN A 274 21.76 30.59 36.37
C ASN A 274 22.16 31.26 37.67
N ILE A 275 22.02 30.52 38.78
CA ILE A 275 22.55 30.96 40.07
C ILE A 275 24.05 31.03 39.87
N GLU A 276 24.57 32.24 39.68
CA GLU A 276 25.99 32.49 39.55
C GLU A 276 26.62 32.07 40.87
N PHE A 277 27.22 30.87 40.89
CA PHE A 277 28.01 30.42 42.02
C PHE A 277 29.18 31.40 42.16
N VAL A 278 29.02 32.37 43.05
CA VAL A 278 30.11 33.24 43.50
C VAL A 278 31.22 32.32 43.95
N LYS A 279 32.30 32.24 43.17
CA LYS A 279 33.52 31.56 43.61
C LYS A 279 33.90 32.21 44.94
N PRO A 280 34.04 31.43 46.03
CA PRO A 280 34.52 32.00 47.28
C PRO A 280 35.84 32.72 47.01
N ALA A 281 35.97 33.93 47.54
CA ALA A 281 37.19 34.72 47.40
C ALA A 281 38.39 33.85 47.81
N PRO A 282 39.54 33.95 47.12
CA PRO A 282 40.71 33.18 47.49
C PRO A 282 41.05 33.49 48.96
N HIS A 283 41.00 32.45 49.80
CA HIS A 283 41.35 32.56 51.20
C HIS A 283 42.77 33.12 51.31
N THR A 284 42.89 34.34 51.83
CA THR A 284 44.17 34.86 52.30
C THR A 284 44.58 34.07 53.53
N ALA A 285 45.85 33.64 53.60
CA ALA A 285 46.45 32.75 54.58
C ALA A 285 46.51 33.28 56.04
N VAL A 286 45.54 34.10 56.45
CA VAL A 286 45.42 34.67 57.80
C VAL A 286 44.14 34.25 58.53
N ASP A 287 43.27 33.44 57.90
CA ASP A 287 42.11 32.81 58.58
C ASP A 287 42.41 31.41 59.14
N ASP A 288 43.64 30.89 58.97
CA ASP A 288 44.06 29.55 59.45
C ASP A 288 44.42 29.51 60.96
N LEU A 289 43.98 30.46 61.78
CA LEU A 289 44.35 30.50 63.21
C LEU A 289 43.19 30.35 64.20
N ILE A 290 41.98 30.03 63.76
CA ILE A 290 40.90 29.64 64.67
C ILE A 290 40.03 28.55 64.04
N ASP A 291 40.51 27.31 64.04
CA ASP A 291 39.64 26.13 64.20
C ASP A 291 40.47 24.90 64.63
N ASP A 292 40.95 24.92 65.87
CA ASP A 292 41.36 23.70 66.58
C ASP A 292 40.10 22.85 66.84
N GLY A 293 39.68 22.07 65.85
CA GLY A 293 38.45 21.28 65.99
C GLY A 293 38.18 20.22 64.94
N PHE A 294 38.92 20.13 63.84
CA PHE A 294 38.54 19.21 62.76
C PHE A 294 39.39 17.94 62.73
N ARG A 295 38.80 16.83 63.18
CA ARG A 295 39.41 15.49 63.10
C ARG A 295 39.10 14.88 61.73
N PRO A 296 40.09 14.28 61.02
CA PRO A 296 39.89 13.63 59.72
C PRO A 296 38.91 12.43 59.73
N GLU A 297 38.44 12.05 60.91
CA GLU A 297 37.51 10.96 61.19
C GLU A 297 36.05 11.34 60.84
N ASP A 298 35.72 12.64 60.79
CA ASP A 298 34.36 13.15 60.54
C ASP A 298 34.00 13.27 59.05
N LEU A 299 34.93 13.00 58.12
CA LEU A 299 34.69 13.05 56.67
C LEU A 299 34.53 11.67 56.00
N GLY A 300 34.46 10.58 56.76
CA GLY A 300 34.06 9.27 56.25
C GLY A 300 34.96 8.66 55.16
N VAL A 301 36.19 9.15 54.97
CA VAL A 301 37.17 8.54 54.07
C VAL A 301 38.01 7.56 54.86
N VAL A 302 37.55 6.32 54.92
CA VAL A 302 38.23 5.23 55.61
C VAL A 302 39.25 4.57 54.66
N PRO A 303 40.53 4.42 55.05
CA PRO A 303 41.50 3.69 54.25
C PRO A 303 41.13 2.20 54.15
N ALA A 304 41.49 1.60 53.01
CA ALA A 304 41.03 0.29 52.53
C ALA A 304 41.21 -0.92 53.48
N ASP A 305 41.93 -0.77 54.60
CA ASP A 305 42.18 -1.82 55.60
C ASP A 305 41.23 -1.79 56.82
N SER A 306 40.15 -1.00 56.79
CA SER A 306 39.14 -1.01 57.86
C SER A 306 37.69 -0.95 57.33
N MET A 307 37.36 -1.86 56.42
CA MET A 307 35.98 -2.12 55.99
C MET A 307 35.33 -3.17 56.89
N SER A 308 34.10 -2.93 57.35
CA SER A 308 33.28 -3.97 58.01
C SER A 308 32.99 -5.10 57.02
N GLU A 309 32.85 -6.34 57.50
CA GLU A 309 32.59 -7.52 56.65
C GLU A 309 31.37 -7.33 55.72
N GLU A 310 30.38 -6.53 56.16
CA GLU A 310 29.17 -6.18 55.39
C GLU A 310 29.44 -5.19 54.23
N ALA A 311 30.30 -4.19 54.42
CA ALA A 311 30.68 -3.25 53.37
C ALA A 311 31.53 -3.94 52.28
N VAL A 312 32.39 -4.87 52.68
CA VAL A 312 33.16 -5.71 51.74
C VAL A 312 32.22 -6.65 50.96
N ALA A 313 31.19 -7.22 51.61
CA ALA A 313 30.23 -8.10 50.95
C ALA A 313 29.37 -7.36 49.91
N THR A 314 28.90 -6.16 50.23
CA THR A 314 28.09 -5.32 49.32
C THR A 314 28.92 -4.81 48.13
N GLN A 315 30.17 -4.40 48.34
CA GLN A 315 31.07 -4.04 47.25
C GLN A 315 31.38 -5.25 46.33
N ARG A 316 31.55 -6.45 46.89
CA ARG A 316 31.73 -7.68 46.10
C ARG A 316 30.49 -8.00 45.26
N GLU A 317 29.29 -7.79 45.80
CA GLU A 317 28.04 -8.00 45.06
C GLU A 317 27.87 -7.00 43.92
N TYR A 318 28.22 -5.73 44.15
CA TYR A 318 28.21 -4.69 43.12
C TYR A 318 29.20 -5.02 41.99
N ASN A 319 30.43 -5.39 42.36
CA ASN A 319 31.46 -5.78 41.39
C ASN A 319 31.03 -7.02 40.59
N ALA A 320 30.40 -8.02 41.23
CA ALA A 320 29.90 -9.21 40.55
C ALA A 320 28.78 -8.89 39.55
N LYS A 321 27.85 -7.99 39.90
CA LYS A 321 26.79 -7.52 39.00
C LYS A 321 27.35 -6.73 37.82
N ALA A 322 28.34 -5.87 38.06
CA ALA A 322 29.04 -5.15 37.00
C ALA A 322 29.72 -6.12 36.02
N GLU A 323 30.44 -7.13 36.54
CA GLU A 323 31.06 -8.19 35.73
C GLU A 323 30.03 -8.94 34.86
N GLU A 324 28.85 -9.26 35.41
CA GLU A 324 27.80 -9.95 34.66
C GLU A 324 27.22 -9.08 33.53
N ILE A 325 26.99 -7.79 33.80
CA ILE A 325 26.51 -6.82 32.80
C ILE A 325 27.52 -6.68 31.67
N PHE A 326 28.80 -6.55 32.00
CA PHE A 326 29.87 -6.48 31.01
C PHE A 326 29.96 -7.75 30.19
N ARG A 327 29.95 -8.94 30.82
CA ARG A 327 30.00 -10.24 30.13
C ARG A 327 28.87 -10.37 29.09
N LYS A 328 27.63 -10.03 29.46
CA LYS A 328 26.47 -10.11 28.54
C LYS A 328 26.58 -9.12 27.37
N ARG A 329 26.99 -7.88 27.64
CA ARG A 329 27.11 -6.84 26.60
C ARG A 329 28.27 -7.14 25.65
N TYR A 330 29.42 -7.51 26.21
CA TYR A 330 30.61 -7.83 25.44
C TYR A 330 30.44 -9.09 24.60
N GLU A 331 29.78 -10.14 25.12
CA GLU A 331 29.49 -11.35 24.34
C GLU A 331 28.65 -11.07 23.08
N LYS A 332 27.64 -10.21 23.17
CA LYS A 332 26.81 -9.84 22.03
C LYS A 332 27.60 -9.08 20.96
N GLU A 333 28.45 -8.14 21.38
CA GLU A 333 29.26 -7.34 20.46
C GLU A 333 30.41 -8.17 19.86
N ALA A 334 31.03 -9.03 20.66
CA ALA A 334 32.06 -9.97 20.21
C ALA A 334 31.50 -10.98 19.20
N ASP A 335 30.30 -11.54 19.41
CA ASP A 335 29.67 -12.45 18.44
C ASP A 335 29.35 -11.75 17.11
N ARG A 336 28.92 -10.48 17.15
CA ARG A 336 28.70 -9.65 15.96
C ARG A 336 29.97 -9.48 15.15
N ILE A 337 31.09 -9.18 15.80
CA ILE A 337 32.37 -8.91 15.14
C ILE A 337 33.03 -10.21 14.65
N LEU A 338 33.03 -11.26 15.48
CA LEU A 338 33.61 -12.57 15.12
C LEU A 338 32.84 -13.25 13.98
N SER A 339 31.53 -13.05 13.87
CA SER A 339 30.73 -13.57 12.75
C SER A 339 31.08 -12.93 11.40
N LYS A 340 31.67 -11.72 11.37
CA LYS A 340 32.21 -11.12 10.13
C LYS A 340 33.47 -11.85 9.66
N ILE A 341 34.27 -12.37 10.59
CA ILE A 341 35.53 -13.09 10.32
C ILE A 341 35.24 -14.55 9.95
N TYR A 342 34.46 -15.24 10.78
CA TYR A 342 34.19 -16.66 10.68
C TYR A 342 32.86 -16.91 9.94
N ASN A 343 32.86 -16.73 8.62
CA ASN A 343 31.73 -17.03 7.72
C ASN A 343 32.21 -17.86 6.50
N SER A 344 31.38 -18.77 5.99
CA SER A 344 31.69 -19.67 4.87
C SER A 344 32.13 -18.94 3.59
N LYS A 345 31.63 -17.72 3.38
CA LYS A 345 31.95 -16.87 2.22
C LYS A 345 33.33 -16.20 2.29
N ASN A 346 33.84 -15.93 3.50
CA ASN A 346 35.10 -15.19 3.72
C ASN A 346 36.31 -16.11 3.97
N MET A 347 36.08 -17.39 4.27
CA MET A 347 37.12 -18.40 4.49
C MET A 347 37.85 -18.84 3.20
N GLY A 348 37.30 -18.54 2.01
CA GLY A 348 37.92 -18.87 0.72
C GLY A 348 38.88 -17.80 0.16
N ASN A 349 39.12 -16.72 0.90
CA ASN A 349 39.98 -15.61 0.45
C ASN A 349 41.46 -15.83 0.82
N THR A 350 42.36 -15.28 0.00
CA THR A 350 43.83 -15.34 0.17
C THR A 350 44.27 -14.90 1.58
N GLU A 351 45.28 -15.57 2.15
CA GLU A 351 45.80 -15.37 3.52
C GLU A 351 46.04 -13.89 3.89
N LYS A 352 46.50 -13.08 2.92
CA LYS A 352 46.72 -11.64 3.09
C LYS A 352 45.44 -10.86 3.42
N ASN A 353 44.31 -11.20 2.80
CA ASN A 353 43.02 -10.56 3.05
C ASN A 353 42.43 -10.98 4.39
N PHE A 354 42.65 -12.24 4.79
CA PHE A 354 42.25 -12.73 6.12
C PHE A 354 43.01 -12.00 7.22
N ARG A 355 44.33 -11.80 7.07
CA ARG A 355 45.16 -11.07 8.05
C ARG A 355 44.73 -9.61 8.18
N ALA A 356 44.53 -8.89 7.07
CA ALA A 356 44.08 -7.50 7.09
C ALA A 356 42.69 -7.34 7.74
N MET A 357 41.76 -8.26 7.44
CA MET A 357 40.43 -8.27 8.05
C MET A 357 40.50 -8.62 9.55
N SER A 358 41.39 -9.53 9.95
CA SER A 358 41.62 -9.87 11.35
C SER A 358 42.16 -8.70 12.15
N GLU A 359 43.15 -7.96 11.64
CA GLU A 359 43.74 -6.79 12.32
C GLU A 359 42.71 -5.67 12.55
N SER A 360 41.89 -5.35 11.55
CA SER A 360 40.84 -4.33 11.68
C SER A 360 39.77 -4.72 12.71
N ASN A 361 39.37 -5.99 12.74
CA ASN A 361 38.33 -6.47 13.66
C ASN A 361 38.86 -6.64 15.09
N VAL A 362 40.13 -6.99 15.27
CA VAL A 362 40.78 -6.99 16.59
C VAL A 362 40.79 -5.58 17.18
N LYS A 363 41.03 -4.56 16.36
CA LYS A 363 40.93 -3.15 16.79
C LYS A 363 39.50 -2.76 17.18
N GLU A 364 38.48 -3.26 16.47
CA GLU A 364 37.06 -3.06 16.83
C GLU A 364 36.72 -3.72 18.18
N LEU A 365 37.24 -4.92 18.44
CA LEU A 365 37.06 -5.65 19.70
C LEU A 365 37.73 -4.96 20.90
N LEU A 366 38.94 -4.44 20.72
CA LEU A 366 39.66 -3.70 21.76
C LEU A 366 38.94 -2.41 22.12
N LYS A 367 38.47 -1.66 21.12
CA LYS A 367 37.69 -0.44 21.35
C LYS A 367 36.37 -0.73 22.08
N ALA A 368 35.65 -1.78 21.67
CA ALA A 368 34.42 -2.19 22.34
C ALA A 368 34.66 -2.64 23.79
N GLN A 369 35.83 -3.23 24.08
CA GLN A 369 36.22 -3.59 25.44
C GLN A 369 36.42 -2.34 26.31
N GLU A 370 37.18 -1.35 25.83
CA GLU A 370 37.47 -0.12 26.57
C GLU A 370 36.20 0.68 26.89
N GLU A 371 35.31 0.86 25.90
CA GLU A 371 34.05 1.58 26.07
C GLU A 371 33.11 0.86 27.06
N LEU A 372 32.94 -0.45 26.92
CA LEU A 372 32.06 -1.22 27.81
C LEU A 372 32.65 -1.38 29.23
N ALA A 373 33.98 -1.37 29.38
CA ALA A 373 34.64 -1.42 30.68
C ALA A 373 34.49 -0.09 31.43
N ALA A 374 34.59 1.04 30.72
CA ALA A 374 34.35 2.37 31.27
C ALA A 374 32.89 2.53 31.74
N ASP A 375 31.92 2.09 30.93
CA ASP A 375 30.49 2.15 31.26
C ASP A 375 30.11 1.27 32.45
N ALA A 376 30.77 0.12 32.62
CA ALA A 376 30.49 -0.83 33.70
C ALA A 376 31.33 -0.55 34.97
N ALA A 377 32.21 0.45 34.95
CA ALA A 377 33.14 0.77 36.04
C ALA A 377 33.97 -0.45 36.53
N ILE A 378 34.43 -1.29 35.58
CA ILE A 378 35.22 -2.50 35.88
C ILE A 378 36.71 -2.19 35.76
N ASP A 379 37.52 -2.80 36.63
CA ASP A 379 38.97 -2.75 36.55
C ASP A 379 39.50 -3.19 35.16
N PRO A 380 40.40 -2.41 34.52
CA PRO A 380 40.93 -2.72 33.19
C PRO A 380 41.61 -4.09 33.06
N ALA A 381 42.28 -4.58 34.11
CA ALA A 381 42.92 -5.90 34.06
C ALA A 381 41.86 -7.02 34.12
N ARG A 382 40.80 -6.81 34.89
CA ARG A 382 39.68 -7.76 35.00
C ARG A 382 38.83 -7.82 33.72
N SER A 383 38.56 -6.68 33.09
CA SER A 383 37.82 -6.62 31.82
C SER A 383 38.57 -7.33 30.69
N HIS A 384 39.91 -7.22 30.65
CA HIS A 384 40.76 -7.91 29.67
C HIS A 384 40.71 -9.43 29.83
N ALA A 385 40.74 -9.94 31.08
CA ALA A 385 40.62 -11.38 31.34
C ALA A 385 39.27 -11.94 30.85
N ILE A 386 38.17 -11.25 31.16
CA ILE A 386 36.81 -11.65 30.75
C ILE A 386 36.66 -11.58 29.23
N ALA A 387 37.17 -10.52 28.60
CA ALA A 387 37.13 -10.35 27.15
C ALA A 387 37.90 -11.47 26.42
N THR A 388 39.08 -11.84 26.91
CA THR A 388 39.90 -12.92 26.36
C THR A 388 39.17 -14.26 26.42
N GLU A 389 38.57 -14.59 27.58
CA GLU A 389 37.79 -15.82 27.78
C GLU A 389 36.61 -15.92 26.81
N ILE A 390 35.87 -14.80 26.63
CA ILE A 390 34.72 -14.74 25.72
C ILE A 390 35.15 -14.89 24.27
N ILE A 391 36.22 -14.20 23.85
CA ILE A 391 36.75 -14.29 22.49
C ILE A 391 37.20 -15.72 22.18
N GLU A 392 37.95 -16.36 23.08
CA GLU A 392 38.41 -17.75 22.88
C GLU A 392 37.23 -18.72 22.76
N ARG A 393 36.25 -18.62 23.65
CA ARG A 393 35.04 -19.46 23.62
C ARG A 393 34.26 -19.29 22.32
N LEU A 394 33.95 -18.05 21.93
CA LEU A 394 33.20 -17.76 20.70
C LEU A 394 33.97 -18.16 19.45
N THR A 395 35.28 -17.94 19.43
CA THR A 395 36.15 -18.34 18.32
C THR A 395 36.14 -19.86 18.14
N ASN A 396 36.23 -20.63 19.23
CA ASN A 396 36.18 -22.09 19.18
C ASN A 396 34.81 -22.60 18.72
N GLN A 397 33.72 -22.00 19.19
CA GLN A 397 32.37 -22.34 18.73
C GLN A 397 32.16 -22.08 17.24
N LYS A 398 32.65 -20.94 16.72
CA LYS A 398 32.52 -20.60 15.30
C LYS A 398 33.41 -21.47 14.41
N LYS A 399 34.63 -21.81 14.86
CA LYS A 399 35.51 -22.77 14.17
C LYS A 399 34.88 -24.16 14.09
N ALA A 400 34.27 -24.64 15.19
CA ALA A 400 33.55 -25.92 15.21
C ALA A 400 32.32 -25.91 14.28
N ALA A 401 31.55 -24.82 14.26
CA ALA A 401 30.38 -24.66 13.39
C ALA A 401 30.71 -24.67 11.88
N ILE A 402 31.94 -24.30 11.51
CA ILE A 402 32.44 -24.28 10.13
C ILE A 402 33.16 -25.59 9.77
N GLY A 403 33.23 -26.57 10.69
CA GLY A 403 33.84 -27.88 10.44
C GLY A 403 35.36 -27.94 10.61
N MET A 404 35.98 -26.91 11.20
CA MET A 404 37.40 -26.91 11.57
C MET A 404 37.58 -27.30 13.05
N GLY A 405 37.17 -28.53 13.39
CA GLY A 405 37.54 -29.19 14.64
C GLY A 405 38.89 -29.89 14.48
N SER A 406 39.76 -29.79 15.49
CA SER A 406 41.09 -30.37 15.54
C SER A 406 41.11 -31.87 15.20
N ASN A 407 41.73 -32.24 14.09
CA ASN A 407 42.31 -33.58 13.91
C ASN A 407 43.70 -33.59 14.54
N ALA A 408 43.75 -33.63 15.87
CA ALA A 408 44.94 -34.02 16.60
C ALA A 408 44.85 -35.54 16.86
N ASN A 409 45.19 -36.34 15.85
CA ASN A 409 45.72 -37.69 16.03
C ASN A 409 46.33 -38.24 14.73
N GLY A 410 47.66 -38.27 14.71
CA GLY A 410 48.47 -39.34 14.11
C GLY A 410 48.69 -39.33 12.61
N VAL A 411 49.90 -38.93 12.17
CA VAL A 411 50.79 -39.78 11.36
C VAL A 411 52.25 -39.43 11.72
N GLN A 412 52.85 -40.22 12.61
CA GLN A 412 54.30 -40.49 12.54
C GLN A 412 54.53 -41.53 11.44
N LYS A 413 55.63 -41.34 10.70
CA LYS A 413 56.23 -42.37 9.84
C LYS A 413 56.70 -43.57 10.64
#